data_AF-A0A1X1YGL9-F1
#
_entry.id   AF-A0A1X1YGL9-F1
#
_cell.length_a   1.000
_cell.length_b   1.000
_cell.length_c   1.000
_cell.angle_alpha   90.00
_cell.angle_beta   90.00
_cell.angle_gamma   90.00
#
_symmetry.space_group_name_H-M   'P 1'
#
loop_
_entity.id
_entity.type
_entity.pdbx_description
1 polymer ?
#
loop_
_entity_poly.entity_id
_entity_poly.type
_entity_poly.pdbx_seq_one_letter_code
_entity_poly.pdbx_strand_id
1 'polypeptide(L)'
;MDSKRRGRDQICALVAAHGAFTQAAVEASQLMRAKGRSKFAAHLDSHRAELNVAIGEFGLWAESFGDWARVDVGLAIHPPSITRPTDLVAGDRIGADLLSSRENLKRRRAELLAEVGKARFVLTDAGLPGEEITAYRRMVRLWAGEAIDLVTGVHRLTLADQYIRCLSRLRAAQQALPAAPQTGAVYVRQWMDDLEEVDREGELALAETCGYGDFVECYRITAVRQKPFSDN
;
A
#
# COMPACT_ATOMS: atom_id res chain seq x y z
N MET A 1 -28.18 -11.49 -27.93
CA MET A 1 -27.25 -12.44 -27.27
C MET A 1 -25.94 -11.79 -26.82
N ASP A 2 -25.57 -10.58 -27.28
CA ASP A 2 -24.29 -9.93 -26.92
C ASP A 2 -24.22 -9.24 -25.55
N SER A 3 -25.34 -8.85 -24.92
CA SER A 3 -25.31 -8.15 -23.63
C SER A 3 -24.96 -9.07 -22.46
N LYS A 4 -25.59 -10.24 -22.37
CA LYS A 4 -25.31 -11.23 -21.30
C LYS A 4 -23.88 -11.77 -21.35
N ARG A 5 -23.32 -11.98 -22.55
CA ARG A 5 -21.93 -12.40 -22.71
C ARG A 5 -20.98 -11.31 -22.19
N ARG A 6 -21.15 -10.06 -22.63
CA ARG A 6 -20.38 -8.91 -22.14
C ARG A 6 -20.53 -8.71 -20.62
N GLY A 7 -21.73 -8.94 -20.09
CA GLY A 7 -22.00 -8.92 -18.65
C GLY A 7 -21.19 -9.98 -17.91
N ARG A 8 -21.19 -11.23 -18.39
CA ARG A 8 -20.37 -12.32 -17.83
C ARG A 8 -18.88 -11.98 -17.87
N ASP A 9 -18.39 -11.51 -19.01
CA ASP A 9 -16.98 -11.14 -19.18
C ASP A 9 -16.58 -10.05 -18.17
N GLN A 10 -17.48 -9.10 -17.90
CA GLN A 10 -17.27 -8.05 -16.92
C GLN A 10 -17.31 -8.54 -15.47
N ILE A 11 -18.16 -9.51 -15.14
CA ILE A 11 -18.15 -10.20 -13.83
C ILE A 11 -16.81 -10.91 -13.64
N CYS A 12 -16.34 -11.66 -14.64
CA CYS A 12 -15.04 -12.32 -14.61
C CYS A 12 -13.89 -11.32 -14.41
N ALA A 13 -13.90 -10.19 -15.14
CA ALA A 13 -12.88 -9.14 -15.00
C ALA A 13 -12.88 -8.53 -13.60
N LEU A 14 -14.06 -8.30 -13.01
CA LEU A 14 -14.18 -7.80 -11.65
C LEU A 14 -13.62 -8.79 -10.62
N VAL A 15 -13.97 -10.07 -10.74
CA VAL A 15 -13.47 -11.14 -9.88
C VAL A 15 -11.95 -11.24 -9.97
N ALA A 16 -11.39 -11.20 -11.18
CA ALA A 16 -9.95 -11.24 -11.39
C ALA A 16 -9.24 -10.02 -10.77
N ALA A 17 -9.77 -8.81 -10.97
CA ALA A 17 -9.20 -7.59 -10.39
C ALA A 17 -9.27 -7.60 -8.85
N HIS A 18 -10.37 -8.12 -8.29
CA HIS A 18 -10.53 -8.28 -6.84
C HIS A 18 -9.54 -9.28 -6.25
N GLY A 19 -9.41 -10.45 -6.89
CA GLY A 19 -8.42 -11.45 -6.52
C GLY A 19 -7.00 -10.90 -6.55
N ALA A 20 -6.64 -10.17 -7.62
CA ALA A 20 -5.33 -9.55 -7.73
C ALA A 20 -5.04 -8.51 -6.62
N PHE A 21 -6.04 -7.74 -6.21
CA PHE A 21 -5.91 -6.82 -5.07
C PHE A 21 -5.75 -7.58 -3.75
N THR A 22 -6.59 -8.59 -3.53
CA THR A 22 -6.58 -9.42 -2.31
C THR A 22 -5.26 -10.17 -2.16
N GLN A 23 -4.73 -10.73 -3.25
CA GLN A 23 -3.40 -11.34 -3.29
C GLN A 23 -2.30 -10.36 -2.92
N ALA A 24 -2.34 -9.13 -3.45
CA ALA A 24 -1.36 -8.09 -3.10
C ALA A 24 -1.43 -7.73 -1.59
N ALA A 25 -2.61 -7.76 -0.97
CA ALA A 25 -2.76 -7.57 0.47
C ALA A 25 -2.17 -8.75 1.27
N VAL A 26 -2.31 -9.99 0.78
CA VAL A 26 -1.66 -11.18 1.38
C VAL A 26 -0.14 -11.07 1.29
N GLU A 27 0.40 -10.69 0.14
CA GLU A 27 1.85 -10.51 -0.07
C GLU A 27 2.41 -9.40 0.84
N ALA A 28 1.69 -8.29 1.00
CA ALA A 28 2.02 -7.23 1.94
C ALA A 28 2.02 -7.73 3.40
N SER A 29 1.03 -8.53 3.78
CA SER A 29 0.94 -9.13 5.12
C SER A 29 2.11 -10.09 5.39
N GLN A 30 2.46 -10.92 4.40
CA GLN A 30 3.64 -11.79 4.45
C GLN A 30 4.92 -11.01 4.66
N LEU A 31 5.12 -9.93 3.89
CA LEU A 31 6.28 -9.06 4.01
C LEU A 31 6.38 -8.45 5.41
N MET A 32 5.28 -7.92 5.94
CA MET A 32 5.23 -7.39 7.32
C MET A 32 5.60 -8.45 8.35
N ARG A 33 5.04 -9.66 8.22
CA ARG A 33 5.32 -10.77 9.14
C ARG A 33 6.79 -11.20 9.08
N ALA A 34 7.37 -11.29 7.89
CA ALA A 34 8.77 -11.64 7.68
C ALA A 34 9.73 -10.66 8.37
N LYS A 35 9.30 -9.42 8.56
CA LYS A 35 10.10 -8.33 9.14
C LYS A 35 9.71 -8.00 10.58
N GLY A 36 9.05 -8.94 11.27
CA GLY A 36 8.71 -8.81 12.70
C GLY A 36 7.56 -7.85 13.01
N ARG A 37 6.79 -7.42 12.00
CA ARG A 37 5.63 -6.52 12.13
C ARG A 37 4.32 -7.31 12.27
N SER A 38 4.32 -8.38 13.06
CA SER A 38 3.23 -9.38 13.12
C SER A 38 1.86 -8.82 13.53
N LYS A 39 1.81 -7.77 14.36
CA LYS A 39 0.55 -7.12 14.73
C LYS A 39 -0.10 -6.40 13.53
N PHE A 40 0.70 -5.69 12.74
CA PHE A 40 0.24 -5.02 11.52
C PHE A 40 -0.13 -6.03 10.44
N ALA A 41 0.65 -7.11 10.28
CA ALA A 41 0.31 -8.21 9.40
C ALA A 41 -1.05 -8.85 9.76
N ALA A 42 -1.31 -9.07 11.06
CA ALA A 42 -2.60 -9.59 11.52
C ALA A 42 -3.77 -8.63 11.22
N HIS A 43 -3.55 -7.32 11.33
CA HIS A 43 -4.55 -6.32 10.96
C HIS A 43 -4.85 -6.36 9.45
N LEU A 44 -3.82 -6.48 8.61
CA LEU A 44 -3.99 -6.61 7.17
C LEU A 44 -4.68 -7.92 6.77
N ASP A 45 -4.37 -9.03 7.47
CA ASP A 45 -5.05 -10.32 7.27
C ASP A 45 -6.55 -10.24 7.59
N SER A 46 -6.95 -9.37 8.53
CA SER A 46 -8.35 -9.08 8.83
C SER A 46 -9.03 -8.38 7.66
N HIS A 47 -8.41 -7.35 7.07
CA HIS A 47 -8.96 -6.68 5.87
C HIS A 47 -9.07 -7.64 4.69
N ARG A 48 -8.09 -8.54 4.52
CA ARG A 48 -8.18 -9.61 3.53
C ARG A 48 -9.37 -10.55 3.79
N ALA A 49 -9.76 -10.78 5.06
CA ALA A 49 -10.97 -11.56 5.37
C ALA A 49 -12.23 -10.89 4.86
N GLU A 50 -12.35 -9.60 5.11
CA GLU A 50 -13.47 -8.79 4.64
C GLU A 50 -13.51 -8.75 3.11
N LEU A 51 -12.36 -8.69 2.43
CA LEU A 51 -12.29 -8.79 0.97
C LEU A 51 -12.76 -10.17 0.46
N ASN A 52 -12.44 -11.26 1.15
CA ASN A 52 -12.97 -12.59 0.77
C ASN A 52 -14.48 -12.70 0.98
N VAL A 53 -15.01 -12.11 2.05
CA VAL A 53 -16.46 -12.06 2.28
C VAL A 53 -17.14 -11.27 1.16
N ALA A 54 -16.62 -10.09 0.84
CA ALA A 54 -17.14 -9.23 -0.22
C ALA A 54 -17.24 -9.93 -1.59
N ILE A 55 -16.20 -10.68 -1.98
CA ILE A 55 -16.22 -11.38 -3.27
C ILE A 55 -17.12 -12.63 -3.25
N GLY A 56 -17.25 -13.27 -2.09
CA GLY A 56 -18.23 -14.35 -1.89
C GLY A 56 -19.66 -13.85 -2.03
N GLU A 57 -19.99 -12.73 -1.38
CA GLU A 57 -21.30 -12.07 -1.50
C GLU A 57 -21.58 -11.61 -2.94
N PHE A 58 -20.58 -11.04 -3.62
CA PHE A 58 -20.70 -10.69 -5.04
C PHE A 58 -20.96 -11.93 -5.92
N GLY A 59 -20.31 -13.06 -5.64
CA GLY A 59 -20.54 -14.33 -6.32
C GLY A 59 -21.99 -14.82 -6.15
N LEU A 60 -22.49 -14.84 -4.91
CA LEU A 60 -23.88 -15.22 -4.61
C LEU A 60 -24.89 -14.30 -5.28
N TRP A 61 -24.62 -12.99 -5.27
CA TRP A 61 -25.44 -12.01 -5.99
C TRP A 61 -25.47 -12.32 -7.49
N ALA A 62 -24.32 -12.55 -8.12
CA ALA A 62 -24.24 -12.86 -9.55
C ALA A 62 -24.99 -14.16 -9.91
N GLU A 63 -24.89 -15.19 -9.07
CA GLU A 63 -25.58 -16.47 -9.26
C GLU A 63 -27.11 -16.33 -9.22
N SER A 64 -27.66 -15.34 -8.49
CA SER A 64 -29.11 -15.12 -8.41
C SER A 64 -29.78 -14.74 -9.74
N PHE A 65 -28.99 -14.38 -10.76
CA PHE A 65 -29.48 -14.00 -12.10
C PHE A 65 -29.33 -15.10 -13.16
N GLY A 66 -29.02 -16.32 -12.73
CA GLY A 66 -28.97 -17.53 -13.55
C GLY A 66 -27.58 -17.85 -14.11
N ASP A 67 -27.49 -19.00 -14.79
CA ASP A 67 -26.21 -19.64 -15.17
C ASP A 67 -25.28 -18.78 -16.02
N TRP A 68 -25.82 -17.82 -16.77
CA TRP A 68 -25.02 -16.94 -17.61
C TRP A 68 -24.12 -16.00 -16.79
N ALA A 69 -24.54 -15.59 -15.59
CA ALA A 69 -23.81 -14.70 -14.70
C ALA A 69 -22.95 -15.46 -13.67
N ARG A 70 -23.13 -16.78 -13.56
CA ARG A 70 -22.36 -17.65 -12.66
C ARG A 70 -20.88 -17.65 -13.02
N VAL A 71 -20.04 -17.29 -12.04
CA VAL A 71 -18.58 -17.27 -12.13
C VAL A 71 -18.00 -17.92 -10.87
N ASP A 72 -16.94 -18.71 -11.05
CA ASP A 72 -16.18 -19.25 -9.93
C ASP A 72 -15.35 -18.14 -9.26
N VAL A 73 -15.78 -17.71 -8.08
CA VAL A 73 -15.08 -16.70 -7.27
C VAL A 73 -13.97 -17.30 -6.42
N GLY A 74 -13.83 -18.63 -6.37
CA GLY A 74 -12.83 -19.32 -5.55
C GLY A 74 -11.40 -18.89 -5.88
N LEU A 75 -11.13 -18.55 -7.14
CA LEU A 75 -9.84 -18.02 -7.59
C LEU A 75 -9.50 -16.62 -7.05
N ALA A 76 -10.48 -15.89 -6.54
CA ALA A 76 -10.31 -14.58 -5.91
C ALA A 76 -10.33 -14.64 -4.37
N ILE A 77 -10.51 -15.83 -3.79
CA ILE A 77 -10.50 -16.07 -2.34
C ILE A 77 -9.10 -16.50 -1.94
N HIS A 78 -8.38 -15.64 -1.23
CA HIS A 78 -7.01 -15.93 -0.80
C HIS A 78 -7.01 -16.27 0.70
N PRO A 79 -6.46 -17.42 1.13
CA PRO A 79 -6.30 -17.73 2.54
C PRO A 79 -5.24 -16.82 3.19
N PRO A 80 -5.26 -16.66 4.53
CA PRO A 80 -4.14 -16.02 5.21
C PRO A 80 -2.87 -16.84 4.94
N SER A 81 -1.74 -16.15 4.76
CA SER A 81 -0.49 -16.85 4.54
C SER A 81 0.01 -17.51 5.81
N ILE A 82 -0.10 -18.83 5.93
CA ILE A 82 0.38 -19.59 7.10
C ILE A 82 1.88 -19.91 6.97
N THR A 83 2.46 -19.75 5.78
CA THR A 83 3.87 -20.05 5.51
C THR A 83 4.79 -19.13 6.31
N ARG A 84 5.64 -19.75 7.13
CA ARG A 84 6.76 -19.07 7.77
C ARG A 84 7.70 -18.59 6.66
N PRO A 85 8.13 -17.32 6.65
CA PRO A 85 9.06 -16.83 5.64
C PRO A 85 10.31 -17.72 5.65
N THR A 86 10.63 -18.28 4.49
CA THR A 86 11.67 -19.31 4.34
C THR A 86 13.07 -18.71 4.49
N ASP A 87 13.21 -17.41 4.24
CA ASP A 87 14.47 -16.69 4.34
C ASP A 87 14.38 -15.50 5.30
N LEU A 88 15.41 -15.36 6.13
CA LEU A 88 15.76 -14.10 6.79
C LEU A 88 16.13 -13.11 5.69
N VAL A 89 15.15 -12.44 5.11
CA VAL A 89 15.38 -11.37 4.14
C VAL A 89 16.28 -10.34 4.83
N ALA A 90 17.45 -10.06 4.24
CA ALA A 90 18.42 -9.10 4.78
C ALA A 90 17.72 -7.80 5.19
N GLY A 91 18.08 -7.28 6.38
CA GLY A 91 17.41 -6.13 7.00
C GLY A 91 17.41 -4.87 6.13
N ASP A 92 18.39 -4.73 5.25
CA ASP A 92 18.64 -3.50 4.49
C ASP A 92 17.67 -3.25 3.32
N ARG A 93 16.77 -4.20 3.00
CA ARG A 93 15.79 -4.06 1.89
C ARG A 93 14.35 -3.80 2.31
N ILE A 94 14.06 -3.76 3.62
CA ILE A 94 12.67 -3.70 4.13
C ILE A 94 11.92 -2.46 3.61
N GLY A 95 12.56 -1.29 3.64
CA GLY A 95 11.96 -0.04 3.17
C GLY A 95 11.55 -0.15 1.70
N ALA A 96 12.46 -0.58 0.84
CA ALA A 96 12.21 -0.75 -0.59
C ALA A 96 11.12 -1.81 -0.89
N ASP A 97 11.11 -2.92 -0.16
CA ASP A 97 10.09 -3.96 -0.32
C ASP A 97 8.70 -3.44 0.09
N LEU A 98 8.61 -2.70 1.20
CA LEU A 98 7.35 -2.10 1.67
C LEU A 98 6.85 -1.01 0.73
N LEU A 99 7.76 -0.19 0.19
CA LEU A 99 7.48 0.79 -0.85
C LEU A 99 6.90 0.11 -2.10
N SER A 100 7.57 -0.93 -2.60
CA SER A 100 7.10 -1.69 -3.77
C SER A 100 5.71 -2.31 -3.52
N SER A 101 5.50 -2.88 -2.33
CA SER A 101 4.22 -3.44 -1.92
C SER A 101 3.12 -2.38 -1.87
N ARG A 102 3.41 -1.18 -1.35
CA ARG A 102 2.47 -0.04 -1.30
C ARG A 102 2.08 0.40 -2.70
N GLU A 103 3.04 0.61 -3.59
CA GLU A 103 2.77 1.04 -4.97
C GLU A 103 2.01 -0.03 -5.76
N ASN A 104 2.30 -1.31 -5.51
CA ASN A 104 1.53 -2.41 -6.09
C ASN A 104 0.06 -2.37 -5.62
N LEU A 105 -0.20 -2.17 -4.33
CA LEU A 105 -1.57 -2.04 -3.80
C LEU A 105 -2.31 -0.83 -4.40
N LYS A 106 -1.65 0.33 -4.53
CA LYS A 106 -2.24 1.52 -5.18
C LYS A 106 -2.63 1.22 -6.62
N ARG A 107 -1.73 0.59 -7.39
CA ARG A 107 -1.99 0.18 -8.77
C ARG A 107 -3.16 -0.80 -8.86
N ARG A 108 -3.16 -1.87 -8.05
CA ARG A 108 -4.25 -2.87 -8.03
C ARG A 108 -5.59 -2.26 -7.61
N ARG A 109 -5.59 -1.33 -6.66
CA ARG A 109 -6.79 -0.57 -6.28
C ARG A 109 -7.32 0.24 -7.45
N ALA A 110 -6.46 0.91 -8.21
CA ALA A 110 -6.86 1.68 -9.38
C ALA A 110 -7.46 0.78 -10.47
N GLU A 111 -6.84 -0.38 -10.75
CA GLU A 111 -7.34 -1.39 -11.68
C GLU A 111 -8.73 -1.91 -11.26
N LEU A 112 -8.90 -2.29 -9.99
CA LEU A 112 -10.18 -2.76 -9.46
C LEU A 112 -11.25 -1.67 -9.54
N LEU A 113 -10.95 -0.43 -9.15
CA LEU A 113 -11.91 0.67 -9.24
C LEU A 113 -12.30 1.00 -10.68
N ALA A 114 -11.39 0.82 -11.64
CA ALA A 114 -11.70 0.96 -13.05
C ALA A 114 -12.69 -0.13 -13.53
N GLU A 115 -12.48 -1.39 -13.13
CA GLU A 115 -13.41 -2.48 -13.46
C GLU A 115 -14.77 -2.31 -12.78
N VAL A 116 -14.83 -1.87 -11.52
CA VAL A 116 -16.08 -1.50 -10.84
C VAL A 116 -16.81 -0.39 -11.59
N GLY A 117 -16.06 0.61 -12.09
CA GLY A 117 -16.62 1.71 -12.88
C GLY A 117 -17.30 1.24 -14.16
N LYS A 118 -16.65 0.32 -14.90
CA LYS A 118 -17.21 -0.30 -16.11
C LYS A 118 -18.40 -1.19 -15.81
N ALA A 119 -18.30 -1.98 -14.74
CA ALA A 119 -19.33 -2.93 -14.31
C ALA A 119 -20.70 -2.29 -14.14
N ARG A 120 -20.77 -1.07 -13.59
CA ARG A 120 -22.05 -0.37 -13.43
C ARG A 120 -22.81 -0.25 -14.75
N PHE A 121 -22.14 0.15 -15.83
CA PHE A 121 -22.77 0.33 -17.13
C PHE A 121 -23.06 -1.01 -17.81
N VAL A 122 -22.05 -1.88 -17.89
CA VAL A 122 -22.14 -3.14 -18.64
C VAL A 122 -23.15 -4.11 -18.01
N LEU A 123 -23.22 -4.17 -16.68
CA LEU A 123 -24.16 -5.06 -15.99
C LEU A 123 -25.60 -4.53 -16.09
N THR A 124 -25.79 -3.21 -16.05
CA THR A 124 -27.10 -2.59 -16.30
C THR A 124 -27.61 -2.91 -17.70
N ASP A 125 -26.77 -2.79 -18.74
CA ASP A 125 -27.11 -3.19 -20.12
C ASP A 125 -27.45 -4.69 -20.25
N ALA A 126 -26.85 -5.52 -19.40
CA ALA A 126 -27.15 -6.95 -19.30
C ALA A 126 -28.41 -7.28 -18.48
N GLY A 127 -29.09 -6.28 -17.91
CA GLY A 127 -30.31 -6.45 -17.12
C GLY A 127 -30.08 -6.74 -15.63
N LEU A 128 -28.86 -6.51 -15.12
CA LEU A 128 -28.53 -6.63 -13.71
C LEU A 128 -28.70 -5.27 -12.99
N PRO A 129 -29.02 -5.27 -11.68
CA PRO A 129 -29.13 -4.05 -10.91
C PRO A 129 -27.74 -3.43 -10.66
N GLY A 130 -27.38 -2.42 -11.45
CA GLY A 130 -26.09 -1.71 -11.33
C GLY A 130 -25.92 -0.92 -10.02
N GLU A 131 -26.97 -0.73 -9.23
CA GLU A 131 -26.91 -0.06 -7.93
C GLU A 131 -26.08 -0.84 -6.90
N GLU A 132 -26.14 -2.17 -6.94
CA GLU A 132 -25.36 -3.07 -6.07
C GLU A 132 -23.85 -2.90 -6.30
N ILE A 133 -23.45 -2.57 -7.54
CA ILE A 133 -22.06 -2.23 -7.87
C ILE A 133 -21.60 -0.95 -7.18
N THR A 134 -22.53 -0.04 -6.85
CA THR A 134 -22.20 1.18 -6.09
C THR A 134 -21.89 0.85 -4.63
N ALA A 135 -22.60 -0.08 -4.01
CA ALA A 135 -22.31 -0.56 -2.66
C ALA A 135 -20.94 -1.27 -2.63
N TYR A 136 -20.71 -2.19 -3.56
CA TYR A 136 -19.42 -2.85 -3.74
C TYR A 136 -18.26 -1.86 -3.93
N ARG A 137 -18.46 -0.80 -4.71
CA ARG A 137 -17.46 0.27 -4.89
C ARG A 137 -17.07 0.96 -3.58
N ARG A 138 -18.04 1.22 -2.70
CA ARG A 138 -17.77 1.89 -1.40
C ARG A 138 -16.92 0.98 -0.51
N MET A 139 -17.30 -0.30 -0.44
CA MET A 139 -16.58 -1.32 0.31
C MET A 139 -15.13 -1.46 -0.19
N VAL A 140 -14.92 -1.58 -1.51
CA VAL A 140 -13.58 -1.62 -2.11
C VAL A 140 -12.77 -0.36 -1.76
N ARG A 141 -13.36 0.84 -1.83
CA ARG A 141 -12.64 2.09 -1.52
C ARG A 141 -12.16 2.14 -0.09
N LEU A 142 -12.97 1.67 0.85
CA LEU A 142 -12.67 1.63 2.28
C LEU A 142 -11.53 0.65 2.54
N TRP A 143 -11.74 -0.65 2.28
CA TRP A 143 -10.77 -1.68 2.61
C TRP A 143 -9.47 -1.55 1.83
N ALA A 144 -9.54 -1.14 0.55
CA ALA A 144 -8.32 -0.91 -0.21
C ALA A 144 -7.57 0.34 0.25
N GLY A 145 -8.28 1.35 0.77
CA GLY A 145 -7.67 2.52 1.41
C GLY A 145 -6.95 2.12 2.69
N GLU A 146 -7.65 1.45 3.60
CA GLU A 146 -7.10 1.02 4.89
C GLU A 146 -5.87 0.09 4.72
N ALA A 147 -5.90 -0.83 3.75
CA ALA A 147 -4.76 -1.67 3.44
C ALA A 147 -3.52 -0.85 2.99
N ILE A 148 -3.73 0.16 2.14
CA ILE A 148 -2.64 1.05 1.68
C ILE A 148 -2.13 1.90 2.83
N ASP A 149 -3.02 2.47 3.64
CA ASP A 149 -2.66 3.33 4.77
C ASP A 149 -1.84 2.56 5.82
N LEU A 150 -2.24 1.31 6.10
CA LEU A 150 -1.51 0.43 7.00
C LEU A 150 -0.09 0.14 6.50
N VAL A 151 0.07 -0.22 5.22
CA VAL A 151 1.39 -0.47 4.62
C VAL A 151 2.23 0.80 4.61
N THR A 152 1.61 1.94 4.33
CA THR A 152 2.26 3.26 4.35
C THR A 152 2.77 3.60 5.75
N GLY A 153 1.95 3.40 6.78
CA GLY A 153 2.36 3.61 8.17
C GLY A 153 3.52 2.71 8.58
N VAL A 154 3.49 1.42 8.22
CA VAL A 154 4.59 0.48 8.51
C VAL A 154 5.87 0.85 7.74
N HIS A 155 5.75 1.29 6.50
CA HIS A 155 6.86 1.79 5.69
C HIS A 155 7.52 2.99 6.38
N ARG A 156 6.75 4.01 6.74
CA ARG A 156 7.23 5.21 7.44
C ARG A 156 7.91 4.88 8.77
N LEU A 157 7.29 4.05 9.60
CA LEU A 157 7.87 3.62 10.88
C LEU A 157 9.19 2.87 10.68
N THR A 158 9.32 2.09 9.61
CA THR A 158 10.55 1.36 9.29
C THR A 158 11.66 2.33 8.87
N LEU A 159 11.37 3.28 7.99
CA LEU A 159 12.33 4.32 7.59
C LEU A 159 12.76 5.17 8.79
N ALA A 160 11.81 5.59 9.63
CA ALA A 160 12.11 6.37 10.83
C ALA A 160 13.07 5.62 11.78
N ASP A 161 12.80 4.35 12.09
CA ASP A 161 13.69 3.53 12.93
C ASP A 161 15.10 3.38 12.32
N GLN A 162 15.17 3.14 11.00
CA GLN A 162 16.44 3.02 10.29
C GLN A 162 17.26 4.32 10.34
N TYR A 163 16.67 5.44 9.93
CA TYR A 163 17.38 6.71 9.83
C TYR A 163 17.71 7.29 11.20
N ILE A 164 16.81 7.19 12.18
CA ILE A 164 17.11 7.62 13.56
C ILE A 164 18.30 6.84 14.13
N ARG A 165 18.42 5.54 13.87
CA ARG A 165 19.61 4.76 14.30
C ARG A 165 20.89 5.23 13.60
N CYS A 166 20.82 5.58 12.30
CA CYS A 166 21.98 6.14 11.59
C CYS A 166 22.40 7.49 12.18
N LEU A 167 21.45 8.39 12.42
CA LEU A 167 21.69 9.70 13.03
C LEU A 167 22.21 9.57 14.47
N SER A 168 21.65 8.65 15.26
CA SER A 168 22.11 8.35 16.62
C SER A 168 23.55 7.87 16.66
N ARG A 169 23.92 6.91 15.77
CA ARG A 169 25.29 6.43 15.64
C ARG A 169 26.25 7.53 15.20
N LEU A 170 25.84 8.35 14.24
CA LEU A 170 26.63 9.50 13.78
C LEU A 170 26.86 10.49 14.93
N ARG A 171 25.83 10.79 15.72
CA ARG A 171 25.93 11.67 16.88
C ARG A 171 26.82 11.10 17.99
N ALA A 172 26.75 9.79 18.23
CA ALA A 172 27.68 9.14 19.16
C ALA A 172 29.14 9.22 18.68
N ALA A 173 29.37 9.19 17.37
CA ALA A 173 30.69 9.36 16.74
C ALA A 173 31.13 10.83 16.56
N GLN A 174 30.20 11.79 16.69
CA GLN A 174 30.39 13.22 16.44
C GLN A 174 31.44 13.87 17.36
N GLN A 175 31.72 13.26 18.52
CA GLN A 175 32.83 13.67 19.38
C GLN A 175 34.21 13.57 18.70
N ALA A 176 34.31 12.92 17.52
CA ALA A 176 35.56 12.73 16.78
C ALA A 176 35.64 13.45 15.41
N LEU A 177 34.57 14.08 14.88
CA LEU A 177 34.54 14.56 13.48
C LEU A 177 33.82 15.92 13.29
N PRO A 178 34.52 16.97 12.80
CA PRO A 178 33.93 18.27 12.48
C PRO A 178 32.85 18.26 11.38
N ALA A 179 32.85 17.24 10.50
CA ALA A 179 31.95 17.12 9.34
C ALA A 179 30.63 16.36 9.62
N ALA A 180 30.34 16.08 10.90
CA ALA A 180 29.14 15.33 11.28
C ALA A 180 27.81 16.02 10.85
N PRO A 181 27.64 17.35 10.93
CA PRO A 181 26.40 18.00 10.49
C PRO A 181 26.10 17.80 8.99
N GLN A 182 27.12 17.90 8.13
CA GLN A 182 26.95 17.67 6.69
C GLN A 182 26.62 16.21 6.38
N THR A 183 27.25 15.28 7.10
CA THR A 183 26.95 13.84 6.95
C THR A 183 25.53 13.53 7.42
N GLY A 184 25.08 14.14 8.52
CA GLY A 184 23.72 14.03 9.01
C GLY A 184 22.69 14.55 8.00
N ALA A 185 22.97 15.69 7.37
CA ALA A 185 22.13 16.26 6.31
C ALA A 185 21.98 15.33 5.09
N VAL A 186 23.00 14.54 4.75
CA VAL A 186 22.91 13.53 3.68
C VAL A 186 21.95 12.40 4.07
N TYR A 187 22.01 11.90 5.31
CA TYR A 187 21.05 10.89 5.78
C TYR A 187 19.61 11.44 5.84
N VAL A 188 19.42 12.68 6.28
CA VAL A 188 18.09 13.33 6.28
C VAL A 188 17.56 13.46 4.85
N ARG A 189 18.42 13.85 3.89
CA ARG A 189 18.02 13.91 2.47
C ARG A 189 17.57 12.55 1.96
N GLN A 190 18.35 11.51 2.20
CA GLN A 190 18.02 10.17 1.75
C GLN A 190 16.70 9.68 2.37
N TRP A 191 16.46 10.00 3.65
CA TRP A 191 15.17 9.74 4.29
C TRP A 191 14.01 10.46 3.59
N MET A 192 14.17 11.75 3.24
CA MET A 192 13.13 12.49 2.53
C MET A 192 12.88 11.96 1.12
N ASP A 193 13.92 11.47 0.44
CA ASP A 193 13.83 10.87 -0.89
C ASP A 193 13.08 9.52 -0.86
N ASP A 194 13.19 8.77 0.24
CA ASP A 194 12.48 7.50 0.45
C ASP A 194 10.99 7.67 0.85
N LEU A 195 10.54 8.91 1.10
CA LEU A 195 9.18 9.25 1.54
C LEU A 195 8.33 9.89 0.43
N GLU A 196 7.01 9.78 0.58
CA GLU A 196 6.09 10.62 -0.18
C GLU A 196 6.16 12.07 0.29
N GLU A 197 5.97 13.01 -0.63
CA GLU A 197 6.07 14.45 -0.35
C GLU A 197 5.18 14.88 0.82
N VAL A 198 3.96 14.32 0.91
CA VAL A 198 2.99 14.62 1.97
C VAL A 198 3.46 14.20 3.36
N ASP A 199 4.39 13.25 3.47
CA ASP A 199 4.89 12.74 4.75
C ASP A 199 6.15 13.47 5.22
N ARG A 200 6.90 14.11 4.29
CA ARG A 200 8.24 14.66 4.55
C ARG A 200 8.27 15.63 5.71
N GLU A 201 7.38 16.61 5.76
CA GLU A 201 7.40 17.63 6.81
C GLU A 201 7.14 17.03 8.20
N GLY A 202 6.23 16.05 8.28
CA GLY A 202 5.98 15.34 9.54
C GLY A 202 7.19 14.56 10.03
N GLU A 203 7.92 13.91 9.12
CA GLU A 203 9.14 13.16 9.46
C GLU A 203 10.33 14.08 9.79
N LEU A 204 10.43 15.26 9.17
CA LEU A 204 11.40 16.30 9.58
C LEU A 204 11.11 16.80 11.00
N ALA A 205 9.85 17.10 11.32
CA ALA A 205 9.45 17.48 12.68
C ALA A 205 9.72 16.35 13.70
N LEU A 206 9.53 15.08 13.31
CA LEU A 206 9.91 13.94 14.14
C LEU A 206 11.43 13.93 14.41
N ALA A 207 12.27 14.14 13.39
CA ALA A 207 13.71 14.19 13.56
C ALA A 207 14.14 15.33 14.50
N GLU A 208 13.54 16.51 14.36
CA GLU A 208 13.77 17.67 15.25
C GLU A 208 13.40 17.37 16.70
N THR A 209 12.21 16.81 16.94
CA THR A 209 11.74 16.44 18.31
C THR A 209 12.59 15.33 18.94
N CYS A 210 13.17 14.46 18.12
CA CYS A 210 14.16 13.46 18.55
C CYS A 210 15.56 14.04 18.81
N GLY A 211 15.73 15.36 18.68
CA GLY A 211 16.94 16.10 18.98
C GLY A 211 17.91 16.26 17.80
N TYR A 212 17.56 15.81 16.59
CA TYR A 212 18.44 15.89 15.41
C TYR A 212 18.24 17.17 14.59
N GLY A 213 17.81 18.26 15.24
CA GLY A 213 17.46 19.52 14.58
C GLY A 213 18.64 20.19 13.85
N ASP A 214 19.88 20.01 14.32
CA ASP A 214 21.09 20.49 13.65
C ASP A 214 21.29 19.83 12.27
N PHE A 215 21.01 18.52 12.16
CA PHE A 215 21.06 17.79 10.89
C PHE A 215 19.92 18.23 9.95
N VAL A 216 18.73 18.48 10.48
CA VAL A 216 17.57 18.98 9.71
C VAL A 216 17.81 20.40 9.20
N GLU A 217 18.34 21.29 10.04
CA GLU A 217 18.69 22.65 9.65
C GLU A 217 19.73 22.65 8.53
N CYS A 218 20.80 21.86 8.67
CA CYS A 218 21.82 21.71 7.64
C CYS A 218 21.24 21.15 6.33
N TYR A 219 20.34 20.16 6.42
CA TYR A 219 19.58 19.65 5.27
C TYR A 219 18.76 20.76 4.60
N ARG A 220 17.97 21.53 5.34
CA ARG A 220 17.14 22.62 4.79
C ARG A 220 17.99 23.67 4.08
N ILE A 221 19.13 24.09 4.67
CA ILE A 221 20.07 25.04 4.05
C ILE A 221 20.62 24.50 2.73
N THR A 222 21.01 23.23 2.69
CA THR A 222 21.57 22.61 1.47
C THR A 222 20.51 22.33 0.40
N ALA A 223 19.28 22.00 0.79
CA ALA A 223 18.16 21.79 -0.12
C ALA A 223 17.70 23.10 -0.79
N VAL A 224 17.66 24.21 -0.04
CA VAL A 224 17.34 25.55 -0.58
C VAL A 224 18.38 25.98 -1.62
N ARG A 225 19.67 25.69 -1.41
CA ARG A 225 20.74 25.98 -2.38
C ARG A 225 20.70 25.12 -3.65
N GLN A 226 19.96 24.01 -3.63
CA GLN A 226 19.83 23.09 -4.76
C GLN A 226 18.56 23.29 -5.58
N LYS A 227 17.59 24.10 -5.12
CA LYS A 227 16.55 24.60 -6.02
C LYS A 227 17.20 25.60 -6.98
N PRO A 228 17.34 25.30 -8.29
CA PRO A 228 17.67 26.35 -9.24
C PRO A 228 16.53 27.37 -9.15
N PHE A 229 16.88 28.66 -9.13
CA PHE A 229 15.93 29.75 -9.36
C PHE A 229 15.02 29.36 -10.54
N SER A 230 13.83 28.88 -10.19
CA SER A 230 12.76 28.54 -11.12
C SER A 230 11.59 29.39 -10.69
N ASP A 231 11.85 30.70 -10.63
CA ASP A 231 10.82 31.72 -10.48
C ASP A 231 10.74 32.42 -11.84
N ASN A 232 9.64 32.17 -12.54
CA ASN A 232 9.02 33.12 -13.45
C ASN A 232 8.08 34.01 -12.62
#